data_AF-A0A1W2FMY9-F1
#
_entry.id   AF-A0A1W2FMY9-F1
#
_cell.length_a   1.000
_cell.length_b   1.000
_cell.length_c   1.000
_cell.angle_alpha   90.00
_cell.angle_beta   90.00
_cell.angle_gamma   90.00
#
_symmetry.space_group_name_H-M   'P 1'
#
loop_
_entity.id
_entity.type
_entity.pdbx_description
1 polymer ?
#
loop_
_entity_poly.entity_id
_entity_poly.type
_entity_poly.pdbx_seq_one_letter_code
_entity_poly.pdbx_strand_id
1 'polypeptide(L)'
;MLSDEDIELRARLLSAADRFGHTNIVVNPDAEGAGYVFSVGAWRRFGVAEAVVIGLPQGMGENLINMYVQRASGGERFQPGKLYDDFFDGVPVAFERVYKGFYPEFFGSAYLLYDGSDFAALQIIVPTPQGQWPWQPDAPEGFHDHQIILTESGLPESWTPGVTGP
;
A
#
# COMPACT_ATOMS: atom_id res chain seq x y z
N MET A 1 15.17 19.99 -11.31
CA MET A 1 14.89 21.01 -10.27
C MET A 1 13.43 20.81 -9.92
N LEU A 2 13.12 20.60 -8.64
CA LEU A 2 11.72 20.41 -8.20
C LEU A 2 10.92 21.68 -8.50
N SER A 3 9.65 21.53 -8.88
CA SER A 3 8.78 22.69 -9.06
C SER A 3 8.46 23.33 -7.69
N ASP A 4 8.06 24.60 -7.69
CA ASP A 4 7.64 25.27 -6.45
C ASP A 4 6.43 24.56 -5.80
N GLU A 5 5.56 23.99 -6.62
CA GLU A 5 4.41 23.17 -6.19
C GLU A 5 4.87 21.87 -5.49
N ASP A 6 5.88 21.18 -6.04
CA ASP A 6 6.47 19.99 -5.40
C ASP A 6 7.12 20.33 -4.06
N ILE A 7 7.76 21.50 -3.95
CA ILE A 7 8.40 21.98 -2.72
C ILE A 7 7.36 22.28 -1.65
N GLU A 8 6.27 22.96 -2.00
CA GLU A 8 5.18 23.27 -1.08
C GLU A 8 4.42 22.01 -0.65
N LEU A 9 4.12 21.11 -1.60
CA LEU A 9 3.53 19.81 -1.32
C LEU A 9 4.41 19.01 -0.36
N ARG A 10 5.71 18.94 -0.63
CA ARG A 10 6.69 18.30 0.25
C ARG A 10 6.66 18.88 1.66
N ALA A 11 6.71 20.21 1.80
CA ALA A 11 6.67 20.86 3.10
C ALA A 11 5.38 20.57 3.87
N ARG A 12 4.24 20.55 3.17
CA ARG A 12 2.93 20.21 3.76
C ARG A 12 2.89 18.76 4.25
N LEU A 13 3.39 17.83 3.45
CA LEU A 13 3.42 16.41 3.77
C LEU A 13 4.36 16.11 4.95
N LEU A 14 5.54 16.75 5.01
CA LEU A 14 6.42 16.65 6.17
C LEU A 14 5.75 17.17 7.44
N SER A 15 5.13 18.35 7.37
CA SER A 15 4.46 18.97 8.52
C SER A 15 3.30 18.12 9.04
N ALA A 16 2.51 17.53 8.13
CA ALA A 16 1.44 16.60 8.50
C ALA A 16 1.99 15.32 9.15
N ALA A 17 3.03 14.71 8.54
CA ALA A 17 3.66 13.51 9.10
C ALA A 17 4.30 13.78 10.46
N ASP A 18 4.93 14.93 10.68
CA ASP A 18 5.51 15.31 11.97
C ASP A 18 4.43 15.49 13.06
N ARG A 19 3.25 15.99 12.70
CA ARG A 19 2.12 16.16 13.64
C ARG A 19 1.37 14.87 13.95
N PHE A 20 1.12 14.04 12.95
CA PHE A 20 0.21 12.90 13.05
C PHE A 20 0.90 11.53 13.01
N GLY A 21 2.20 11.53 12.76
CA GLY A 21 3.05 10.33 12.70
C GLY A 21 3.25 9.81 11.28
N HIS A 22 2.21 9.84 10.45
CA HIS A 22 2.26 9.59 9.01
C HIS A 22 1.20 10.44 8.29
N THR A 23 1.27 10.46 6.96
CA THR A 23 0.24 11.03 6.09
C THR A 23 -0.07 10.05 4.96
N ASN A 24 -1.30 10.10 4.44
CA ASN A 24 -1.68 9.35 3.25
C ASN A 24 -1.51 10.23 2.01
N ILE A 25 -1.00 9.65 0.93
CA ILE A 25 -0.99 10.25 -0.40
C ILE A 25 -2.02 9.51 -1.24
N VAL A 26 -2.95 10.25 -1.82
CA VAL A 26 -3.98 9.70 -2.70
C VAL A 26 -3.62 10.04 -4.13
N VAL A 27 -3.46 9.02 -4.95
CA VAL A 27 -3.28 9.13 -6.40
C VAL A 27 -4.59 8.70 -7.06
N ASN A 28 -5.18 9.62 -7.81
CA ASN A 28 -6.46 9.36 -8.48
C ASN A 28 -6.26 8.39 -9.66
N PRO A 29 -7.26 7.57 -9.99
CA PRO A 29 -7.22 6.74 -11.19
C PRO A 29 -7.11 7.60 -12.45
N ASP A 30 -6.46 7.08 -13.46
CA ASP A 30 -6.34 7.69 -14.78
C ASP A 30 -6.49 6.64 -15.90
N ALA A 31 -6.06 6.98 -17.12
CA ALA A 31 -6.14 6.08 -18.26
C ALA A 31 -5.10 4.94 -18.22
N GLU A 32 -4.06 5.06 -17.38
CA GLU A 32 -2.96 4.10 -17.27
C GLU A 32 -3.17 3.12 -16.12
N GLY A 33 -3.97 3.46 -15.11
CA GLY A 33 -4.26 2.52 -14.03
C GLY A 33 -5.28 2.97 -12.98
N ALA A 34 -5.51 2.05 -12.05
CA ALA A 34 -6.36 2.30 -10.90
C ALA A 34 -5.71 3.29 -9.92
N GLY A 35 -6.54 4.06 -9.22
CA GLY A 35 -6.09 4.92 -8.15
C GLY A 35 -5.52 4.12 -7.01
N TYR A 36 -4.58 4.71 -6.28
CA TYR A 36 -3.94 4.06 -5.14
C TYR A 36 -3.68 5.06 -4.02
N VAL A 37 -3.49 4.51 -2.82
CA VAL A 37 -3.13 5.28 -1.64
C VAL A 37 -1.87 4.66 -1.06
N PHE A 38 -0.95 5.49 -0.60
CA PHE A 38 0.21 5.00 0.15
C PHE A 38 0.55 5.90 1.33
N SER A 39 1.19 5.34 2.35
CA SER A 39 1.65 6.08 3.52
C SER A 39 2.99 6.77 3.25
N VAL A 40 3.18 7.91 3.90
CA VAL A 40 4.50 8.53 4.06
C VAL A 40 4.72 8.94 5.50
N GLY A 41 5.89 8.60 6.02
CA GLY A 41 6.38 8.99 7.34
C GLY A 41 6.38 7.84 8.34
N ALA A 42 5.68 6.73 8.06
CA ALA A 42 5.58 5.59 8.95
C ALA A 42 6.97 4.97 9.23
N TRP A 43 7.80 4.88 8.19
CA TRP A 43 9.16 4.38 8.31
C TRP A 43 10.02 5.28 9.19
N ARG A 44 10.10 6.57 8.85
CA ARG A 44 10.92 7.53 9.58
C ARG A 44 10.48 7.71 11.04
N ARG A 45 9.18 7.68 11.31
CA ARG A 45 8.63 8.00 12.63
C ARG A 45 8.56 6.81 13.57
N PHE A 46 8.29 5.62 13.03
CA PHE A 46 7.97 4.42 13.81
C PHE A 46 8.83 3.20 13.47
N GLY A 47 9.64 3.25 12.41
CA GLY A 47 10.34 2.07 11.88
C GLY A 47 9.40 1.02 11.29
N VAL A 48 8.20 1.44 10.89
CA VAL A 48 7.16 0.61 10.28
C VAL A 48 7.26 0.72 8.77
N ALA A 49 7.16 -0.40 8.04
CA ALA A 49 7.17 -0.37 6.58
C ALA A 49 6.05 0.55 6.04
N GLU A 50 6.35 1.34 5.01
CA GLU A 50 5.32 2.09 4.31
C GLU A 50 4.33 1.11 3.67
N ALA A 51 3.06 1.49 3.59
CA ALA A 51 2.02 0.68 2.98
C ALA A 51 1.48 1.34 1.72
N VAL A 52 1.11 0.53 0.74
CA VAL A 52 0.35 0.93 -0.44
C VAL A 52 -0.86 0.02 -0.63
N VAL A 53 -1.97 0.57 -1.09
CA VAL A 53 -3.16 -0.17 -1.51
C VAL A 53 -3.69 0.42 -2.82
N ILE A 54 -4.07 -0.46 -3.75
CA ILE A 54 -4.45 -0.10 -5.12
C ILE A 54 -5.92 -0.48 -5.36
N GLY A 55 -6.64 0.36 -6.08
CA GLY A 55 -7.95 0.00 -6.65
C GLY A 55 -9.12 0.01 -5.67
N LEU A 56 -8.93 0.50 -4.44
CA LEU A 56 -10.02 0.63 -3.48
C LEU A 56 -10.92 1.84 -3.74
N PRO A 57 -12.22 1.77 -3.38
CA PRO A 57 -13.11 2.92 -3.40
C PRO A 57 -12.56 4.11 -2.59
N GLN A 58 -12.95 5.32 -3.00
CA GLN A 58 -12.50 6.57 -2.38
C GLN A 58 -12.69 6.55 -0.85
N GLY A 59 -11.65 6.95 -0.11
CA GLY A 59 -11.62 6.98 1.36
C GLY A 59 -11.34 5.63 2.03
N MET A 60 -11.61 4.50 1.36
CA MET A 60 -11.37 3.17 1.95
C MET A 60 -9.88 2.87 2.06
N GLY A 61 -9.09 3.19 1.03
CA GLY A 61 -7.63 3.00 1.05
C GLY A 61 -6.93 3.82 2.15
N GLU A 62 -7.36 5.07 2.36
CA GLU A 62 -6.84 5.92 3.43
C GLU A 62 -7.15 5.35 4.82
N ASN A 63 -8.38 4.89 5.04
CA ASN A 63 -8.77 4.26 6.30
C ASN A 63 -7.96 2.99 6.57
N LEU A 64 -7.78 2.14 5.55
CA LEU A 64 -7.02 0.90 5.66
C LEU A 64 -5.56 1.17 6.04
N ILE A 65 -4.91 2.13 5.38
CA ILE A 65 -3.54 2.52 5.69
C ILE A 65 -3.44 3.11 7.09
N ASN A 66 -4.38 3.98 7.49
CA ASN A 66 -4.38 4.56 8.83
C ASN A 66 -4.48 3.47 9.91
N MET A 67 -5.36 2.49 9.74
CA MET A 67 -5.49 1.35 10.64
C MET A 67 -4.20 0.54 10.70
N TYR A 68 -3.59 0.25 9.54
CA TYR A 68 -2.32 -0.48 9.47
C TYR A 68 -1.22 0.25 10.22
N VAL A 69 -1.00 1.54 9.94
CA VAL A 69 0.08 2.32 10.59
C VAL A 69 -0.18 2.45 12.09
N GLN A 70 -1.42 2.69 12.52
CA GLN A 70 -1.77 2.74 13.94
C GLN A 70 -1.45 1.43 14.66
N ARG A 71 -1.84 0.29 14.10
CA ARG A 71 -1.58 -1.04 14.69
C ARG A 71 -0.11 -1.40 14.71
N ALA A 72 0.58 -1.18 13.59
CA ALA A 72 2.00 -1.49 13.44
C ALA A 72 2.87 -0.62 14.37
N SER A 73 2.57 0.67 14.48
CA SER A 73 3.25 1.58 15.42
C SER A 73 2.95 1.24 16.89
N GLY A 74 1.78 0.63 17.17
CA GLY A 74 1.43 0.03 18.46
C GLY A 74 2.16 -1.28 18.79
N GLY A 75 2.99 -1.80 17.88
CA GLY A 75 3.81 -2.99 18.10
C GLY A 75 3.31 -4.26 17.40
N GLU A 76 2.17 -4.20 16.71
CA GLU A 76 1.73 -5.32 15.88
C GLU A 76 2.71 -5.59 14.73
N ARG A 77 2.79 -6.85 14.30
CA ARG A 77 3.66 -7.27 13.19
C ARG A 77 2.81 -7.91 12.10
N PHE A 78 2.78 -7.26 10.94
CA PHE A 78 2.12 -7.77 9.75
C PHE A 78 3.12 -8.61 8.95
N GLN A 79 2.79 -9.88 8.76
CA GLN A 79 3.63 -10.85 8.09
C GLN A 79 3.13 -11.03 6.66
N PRO A 80 3.98 -10.80 5.64
CA PRO A 80 3.66 -11.21 4.28
C PRO A 80 3.30 -12.69 4.24
N GLY A 81 2.31 -13.07 3.44
CA GLY A 81 1.86 -14.46 3.38
C GLY A 81 0.74 -14.82 4.37
N LYS A 82 0.30 -13.90 5.24
CA LYS A 82 -0.77 -14.13 6.23
C LYS A 82 -2.01 -13.28 5.93
N LEU A 83 -3.20 -13.86 6.19
CA LEU A 83 -4.49 -13.17 6.16
C LEU A 83 -4.83 -12.54 7.51
N TYR A 84 -5.49 -11.39 7.46
CA TYR A 84 -5.93 -10.60 8.61
C TYR A 84 -7.40 -10.21 8.43
N ASP A 85 -8.28 -10.71 9.29
CA ASP A 85 -9.75 -10.58 9.18
C ASP A 85 -10.33 -9.39 9.96
N ASP A 86 -9.49 -8.58 10.59
CA ASP A 86 -9.87 -7.56 11.57
C ASP A 86 -9.62 -6.11 11.08
N PHE A 87 -9.44 -5.94 9.77
CA PHE A 87 -9.40 -4.62 9.12
C PHE A 87 -10.76 -4.18 8.60
N PHE A 88 -11.52 -5.09 7.99
CA PHE A 88 -12.87 -4.86 7.52
C PHE A 88 -13.77 -5.98 8.02
N ASP A 89 -15.03 -5.66 8.30
CA ASP A 89 -15.99 -6.66 8.75
C ASP A 89 -16.25 -7.67 7.62
N GLY A 90 -15.89 -8.94 7.85
CA GLY A 90 -16.13 -10.05 6.93
C GLY A 90 -15.23 -10.09 5.67
N VAL A 91 -14.21 -9.23 5.56
CA VAL A 91 -13.29 -9.23 4.40
C VAL A 91 -11.84 -9.30 4.89
N PRO A 92 -11.12 -10.42 4.65
CA PRO A 92 -9.70 -10.50 4.97
C PRO A 92 -8.89 -9.55 4.12
N VAL A 93 -7.78 -9.04 4.67
CA VAL A 93 -6.71 -8.40 3.90
C VAL A 93 -5.45 -9.23 3.98
N ALA A 94 -4.61 -9.08 2.97
CA ALA A 94 -3.33 -9.76 2.91
C ALA A 94 -2.20 -8.76 2.68
N PHE A 95 -0.99 -9.14 3.11
CA PHE A 95 0.20 -8.32 2.95
C PHE A 95 1.20 -9.01 2.05
N GLU A 96 1.87 -8.23 1.20
CA GLU A 96 2.98 -8.69 0.37
C GLU A 96 4.09 -7.64 0.35
N ARG A 97 5.34 -8.08 0.16
CA ARG A 97 6.48 -7.18 -0.02
C ARG A 97 6.39 -6.50 -1.39
N VAL A 98 6.64 -5.19 -1.40
CA VAL A 98 6.77 -4.45 -2.66
C VAL A 98 8.18 -4.66 -3.21
N TYR A 99 8.27 -5.11 -4.45
CA TYR A 99 9.52 -5.19 -5.21
C TYR A 99 10.07 -3.78 -5.45
N LYS A 100 11.38 -3.60 -5.21
CA LYS A 100 12.04 -2.28 -5.29
C LYS A 100 11.91 -1.61 -6.66
N GLY A 101 11.70 -2.38 -7.73
CA GLY A 101 11.43 -1.84 -9.07
C GLY A 101 10.19 -0.95 -9.15
N PHE A 102 9.19 -1.16 -8.29
CA PHE A 102 7.97 -0.35 -8.23
C PHE A 102 8.08 0.90 -7.38
N TYR A 103 9.18 1.10 -6.64
CA TYR A 103 9.31 2.23 -5.72
C TYR A 103 9.28 3.59 -6.45
N PRO A 104 9.97 3.77 -7.59
CA PRO A 104 9.90 5.03 -8.34
C PRO A 104 8.49 5.39 -8.82
N GLU A 105 7.67 4.40 -9.11
CA GLU A 105 6.32 4.59 -9.65
C GLU A 105 5.31 4.85 -8.52
N PHE A 106 5.25 3.96 -7.53
CA PHE A 106 4.21 3.99 -6.48
C PHE A 106 4.59 4.84 -5.27
N PHE A 107 5.88 5.05 -5.06
CA PHE A 107 6.42 5.84 -3.96
C PHE A 107 7.29 6.99 -4.48
N GLY A 108 7.24 7.28 -5.79
CA GLY A 108 7.99 8.35 -6.45
C GLY A 108 7.80 9.71 -5.80
N SER A 109 6.56 10.03 -5.43
CA SER A 109 6.24 11.25 -4.66
C SER A 109 6.72 11.18 -3.21
N ALA A 110 6.98 9.98 -2.65
CA ALA A 110 7.66 9.81 -1.36
C ALA A 110 9.17 10.12 -1.44
N TYR A 111 9.81 9.98 -2.61
CA TYR A 111 11.22 10.39 -2.79
C TYR A 111 11.42 11.90 -2.59
N LEU A 112 10.35 12.70 -2.68
CA LEU A 112 10.41 14.10 -2.22
C LEU A 112 10.75 14.18 -0.74
N LEU A 113 10.33 13.22 0.09
CA LEU A 113 10.35 13.29 1.55
C LEU A 113 11.51 12.50 2.18
N TYR A 114 12.12 11.59 1.42
CA TYR A 114 13.19 10.71 1.88
C TYR A 114 14.52 11.00 1.18
N ASP A 115 15.57 11.24 1.97
CA ASP A 115 16.95 11.49 1.49
C ASP A 115 17.67 10.20 1.06
N GLY A 116 16.93 9.16 0.66
CA GLY A 116 17.45 7.83 0.34
C GLY A 116 16.38 6.75 0.30
N SER A 117 16.62 5.72 -0.53
CA SER A 117 15.75 4.59 -0.87
C SER A 117 15.71 3.45 0.17
N ASP A 118 15.98 3.75 1.43
CA ASP A 118 16.12 2.75 2.51
C ASP A 118 14.88 2.67 3.40
N PHE A 119 13.69 2.58 2.80
CA PHE A 119 12.48 2.16 3.50
C PHE A 119 12.01 0.79 3.01
N ALA A 120 11.39 0.03 3.90
CA ALA A 120 10.63 -1.16 3.50
C ALA A 120 9.21 -0.73 3.12
N ALA A 121 8.62 -1.41 2.14
CA ALA A 121 7.23 -1.22 1.74
C ALA A 121 6.47 -2.54 1.65
N LEU A 122 5.20 -2.50 2.06
CA LEU A 122 4.22 -3.56 1.93
C LEU A 122 3.06 -3.11 1.06
N GLN A 123 2.57 -4.00 0.21
CA GLN A 123 1.25 -3.86 -0.41
C GLN A 123 0.22 -4.50 0.52
N ILE A 124 -0.86 -3.77 0.80
CA ILE A 124 -2.07 -4.33 1.39
C ILE A 124 -3.00 -4.69 0.24
N ILE A 125 -3.37 -5.96 0.15
CA ILE A 125 -4.18 -6.50 -0.92
C ILE A 125 -5.54 -6.88 -0.35
N VAL A 126 -6.60 -6.48 -1.05
CA VAL A 126 -7.99 -6.71 -0.62
C VAL A 126 -8.71 -7.53 -1.70
N PRO A 127 -9.40 -8.63 -1.34
CA PRO A 127 -10.18 -9.40 -2.30
C PRO A 127 -11.47 -8.66 -2.66
N THR A 128 -12.23 -9.22 -3.60
CA THR A 128 -13.62 -8.80 -3.84
C THR A 128 -14.47 -9.03 -2.58
N PRO A 129 -15.67 -8.42 -2.48
CA PRO A 129 -16.61 -8.73 -1.38
C PRO A 129 -17.02 -10.20 -1.30
N GLN A 130 -16.80 -10.98 -2.38
CA GLN A 130 -17.04 -12.42 -2.44
C GLN A 130 -15.80 -13.25 -2.02
N GLY A 131 -14.70 -12.59 -1.64
CA GLY A 131 -13.46 -13.25 -1.20
C GLY A 131 -12.54 -13.69 -2.33
N GLN A 132 -12.73 -13.18 -3.54
CA GLN A 132 -11.91 -13.55 -4.70
C GLN A 132 -10.69 -12.63 -4.79
N TRP A 133 -9.50 -13.19 -4.98
CA TRP A 133 -8.24 -12.45 -4.98
C TRP A 133 -7.77 -12.08 -6.39
N PRO A 134 -6.97 -11.02 -6.58
CA PRO A 134 -6.54 -10.58 -7.91
C PRO A 134 -5.81 -11.65 -8.74
N TRP A 135 -5.14 -12.61 -8.09
CA TRP A 135 -4.42 -13.70 -8.76
C TRP A 135 -5.25 -14.98 -8.97
N GLN A 136 -6.48 -15.04 -8.46
CA GLN A 136 -7.28 -16.24 -8.54
C GLN A 136 -7.91 -16.40 -9.94
N PRO A 137 -7.98 -17.63 -10.48
CA PRO A 137 -8.57 -17.87 -11.80
C PRO A 137 -10.06 -17.50 -11.92
N ASP A 138 -10.80 -17.50 -10.81
CA ASP A 138 -12.22 -17.16 -10.76
C ASP A 138 -12.49 -15.68 -10.41
N ALA A 139 -11.43 -14.88 -10.27
CA ALA A 139 -11.56 -13.44 -10.07
C ALA A 139 -12.33 -12.78 -11.23
N PRO A 140 -13.08 -11.69 -10.96
CA PRO A 140 -13.76 -10.94 -12.01
C PRO A 140 -12.78 -10.49 -13.10
N GLU A 141 -13.25 -10.47 -14.35
CA GLU A 141 -12.47 -10.01 -15.50
C GLU A 141 -11.91 -8.60 -15.24
N GLY A 142 -10.61 -8.43 -15.49
CA GLY A 142 -9.88 -7.17 -15.25
C GLY A 142 -9.52 -6.89 -13.80
N PHE A 143 -9.88 -7.73 -12.83
CA PHE A 143 -9.55 -7.46 -11.42
C PHE A 143 -8.04 -7.51 -11.14
N HIS A 144 -7.32 -8.43 -11.79
CA HIS A 144 -5.85 -8.49 -11.76
C HIS A 144 -5.22 -7.17 -12.23
N ASP A 145 -5.72 -6.62 -13.34
CA ASP A 145 -5.16 -5.40 -13.94
C ASP A 145 -5.56 -4.14 -13.14
N HIS A 146 -6.72 -4.19 -12.47
CA HIS A 146 -7.18 -3.12 -11.58
C HIS A 146 -6.42 -3.08 -10.26
N GLN A 147 -6.03 -4.24 -9.71
CA GLN A 147 -5.22 -4.34 -8.50
C GLN A 147 -4.02 -5.25 -8.75
N ILE A 148 -3.02 -4.69 -9.44
CA ILE A 148 -1.77 -5.39 -9.75
C ILE A 148 -1.02 -5.78 -8.47
N ILE A 149 -0.26 -6.86 -8.53
CA ILE A 149 0.58 -7.31 -7.41
C ILE A 149 1.99 -6.78 -7.63
N LEU A 150 2.49 -6.01 -6.67
CA LEU A 150 3.74 -5.26 -6.78
C LEU A 150 4.98 -6.10 -6.44
N THR A 151 4.96 -7.39 -6.74
CA THR A 151 6.09 -8.32 -6.62
C THR A 151 6.84 -8.41 -7.96
N GLU A 152 8.03 -9.00 -7.98
CA GLU A 152 8.81 -9.13 -9.23
C GLU A 152 8.09 -10.02 -10.25
N SER A 153 7.41 -11.07 -9.77
CA SER A 153 6.66 -12.00 -10.62
C SER A 153 5.27 -11.51 -11.05
N GLY A 154 4.76 -10.41 -10.48
CA GLY A 154 3.37 -9.99 -10.64
C GLY A 154 2.36 -10.93 -9.96
N LEU A 155 2.83 -11.88 -9.17
CA LEU A 155 2.05 -12.79 -8.33
C LEU A 155 2.57 -12.74 -6.90
N PRO A 156 1.77 -13.08 -5.89
CA PRO A 156 2.30 -13.14 -4.54
C PRO A 156 3.46 -14.14 -4.41
N GLU A 157 4.47 -13.75 -3.64
CA GLU A 157 5.73 -14.49 -3.48
C GLU A 157 5.92 -14.98 -2.03
N SER A 158 5.17 -14.42 -1.08
CA SER A 158 5.17 -14.83 0.32
C SER A 158 4.19 -15.96 0.62
N TRP A 159 3.38 -16.38 -0.35
CA TRP A 159 2.62 -17.62 -0.31
C TRP A 159 2.63 -18.33 -1.67
N THR A 160 2.25 -19.60 -1.66
CA THR A 160 1.96 -20.36 -2.87
C THR A 160 0.45 -20.32 -3.08
N PRO A 161 -0.04 -19.69 -4.17
CA PRO A 161 -1.47 -19.63 -4.47
C PRO A 161 -2.12 -21.02 -4.42
N GLY A 162 -3.21 -21.16 -3.66
CA GLY A 162 -3.92 -22.42 -3.47
C GLY A 162 -3.26 -23.47 -2.57
N VAL A 163 -2.13 -23.16 -1.91
CA VAL A 163 -1.44 -24.07 -0.97
C VAL A 163 -1.23 -23.44 0.40
N THR A 164 -0.60 -22.27 0.46
CA THR A 164 -0.27 -21.57 1.73
C THR A 164 -0.85 -20.16 1.82
N GLY A 165 -1.47 -19.69 0.74
CA GLY A 165 -2.29 -18.49 0.66
C GLY A 165 -3.58 -18.80 -0.08
N PRO A 166 -4.51 -17.85 -0.15
CA PRO A 166 -5.76 -18.07 -0.85
C PRO A 166 -5.56 -18.25 -2.37
#